data_AF-A0AAW9RZK5-F1
#
_entry.id   AF-A0AAW9RZK5-F1
#
_cell.length_a   1.000
_cell.length_b   1.000
_cell.length_c   1.000
_cell.angle_alpha   90.00
_cell.angle_beta   90.00
_cell.angle_gamma   90.00
#
_symmetry.space_group_name_H-M   'P 1'
#
loop_
_entity.id
_entity.type
_entity.pdbx_description
1 polymer ?
#
loop_
_entity_poly.entity_id
_entity_poly.type
_entity_poly.pdbx_seq_one_letter_code
_entity_poly.pdbx_strand_id
1 'polypeptide(L)'
;MKKSCISILFIMMFVVTYAQEGSTAWGDGKITLVNGITLKGKISVAHEFSQDLVLVHREGKWETYASHQVNYFEFWDQKQGGLRKFFALPHQDKEGSPGKAFFELLTDGENLTLLARRTIEEIQPVKLRSKLKQDLLSEAPVSVPLKENTEQWYRFLKIVKDDSKLKAFEVKIFESLYFIDALGRLRRYTYDHSRKLLSTNYTKFEKKLFYELTLDKKLEIQEYIKDHKFDIKHKKDLIQVIDYYNRIKAFDNGLSQEKIF
;
A
#
# COMPACT_ATOMS: atom_id res chain seq x y z
N MET A 1 56.80 11.16 37.70
CA MET A 1 55.42 11.63 37.88
C MET A 1 54.65 11.34 36.61
N LYS A 2 53.99 10.18 36.60
CA LYS A 2 53.34 9.56 35.44
C LYS A 2 51.97 9.06 35.92
N LYS A 3 51.00 9.04 35.01
CA LYS A 3 49.71 8.32 35.09
C LYS A 3 48.62 9.01 35.92
N SER A 4 47.96 9.98 35.33
CA SER A 4 46.53 10.26 35.56
C SER A 4 46.11 11.29 34.52
N CYS A 5 45.38 10.86 33.49
CA CYS A 5 44.47 11.69 32.69
C CYS A 5 43.83 10.95 31.49
N ILE A 6 44.26 9.73 31.14
CA ILE A 6 43.74 9.04 29.95
C ILE A 6 42.98 7.78 30.39
N SER A 7 41.77 7.94 30.95
CA SER A 7 40.85 6.79 31.15
C SER A 7 39.37 7.13 31.39
N ILE A 8 38.95 8.40 31.34
CA ILE A 8 37.54 8.77 31.59
C ILE A 8 36.82 9.31 30.34
N LEU A 9 37.52 9.39 29.19
CA LEU A 9 36.90 9.72 27.89
C LEU A 9 36.66 8.47 27.03
N PHE A 10 36.17 7.40 27.66
CA PHE A 10 35.66 6.20 26.99
C PHE A 10 34.30 5.81 27.58
N ILE A 11 33.56 6.81 28.10
CA ILE A 11 32.16 6.66 28.46
C ILE A 11 31.37 6.63 27.15
N MET A 12 31.10 5.40 26.72
CA MET A 12 29.81 5.00 26.19
C MET A 12 29.14 6.00 25.23
N MET A 13 29.82 6.31 24.13
CA MET A 13 29.10 6.49 22.88
C MET A 13 28.61 5.10 22.42
N PHE A 14 27.67 4.51 23.17
CA PHE A 14 26.73 3.57 22.61
C PHE A 14 25.83 4.41 21.71
N VAL A 15 26.34 4.70 20.53
CA VAL A 15 25.50 5.05 19.40
C VAL A 15 24.67 3.80 19.18
N VAL A 16 23.48 3.77 19.80
CA VAL A 16 22.43 2.84 19.42
C VAL A 16 22.13 3.23 17.98
N THR A 17 22.79 2.56 17.05
CA THR A 17 22.41 2.56 15.66
C THR A 17 21.05 1.90 15.64
N TYR A 18 20.00 2.69 15.82
CA TYR A 18 18.68 2.35 15.34
C TYR A 18 18.86 2.21 13.83
N ALA A 19 19.15 0.98 13.40
CA ALA A 19 18.95 0.59 12.02
C ALA A 19 17.53 1.06 11.70
N GLN A 20 17.42 2.03 10.79
CA GLN A 20 16.13 2.52 10.34
C GLN A 20 15.40 1.31 9.79
N GLU A 21 14.53 0.74 10.62
CA GLU A 21 13.76 -0.45 10.34
C GLU A 21 12.94 -0.10 9.10
N GLY A 22 13.39 -0.64 7.96
CA GLY A 22 12.74 -0.47 6.66
C GLY A 22 11.25 -0.73 6.88
N SER A 23 10.41 0.15 6.34
CA SER A 23 9.07 0.40 6.86
C SER A 23 8.08 -0.74 6.62
N THR A 24 8.54 -1.89 6.13
CA THR A 24 7.75 -3.10 5.89
C THR A 24 7.20 -3.64 7.21
N ALA A 25 5.93 -3.34 7.47
CA ALA A 25 5.21 -3.82 8.63
C ALA A 25 5.00 -5.33 8.50
N TRP A 26 5.80 -6.10 9.25
CA TRP A 26 5.59 -7.53 9.44
C TRP A 26 4.47 -7.75 10.45
N GLY A 27 3.51 -8.59 10.10
CA GLY A 27 2.40 -8.95 10.97
C GLY A 27 2.12 -10.44 10.96
N ASP A 28 1.59 -10.97 12.07
CA ASP A 28 1.02 -12.31 12.06
C ASP A 28 -0.21 -12.33 11.15
N GLY A 29 -0.29 -13.35 10.29
CA GLY A 29 -1.34 -13.39 9.28
C GLY A 29 -1.48 -14.73 8.58
N LYS A 30 -2.34 -14.73 7.56
CA LYS A 30 -2.53 -15.86 6.67
C LYS A 30 -2.70 -15.40 5.22
N ILE A 31 -2.28 -16.25 4.29
CA ILE A 31 -2.44 -16.07 2.85
C ILE A 31 -3.18 -17.27 2.29
N THR A 32 -4.14 -17.05 1.41
CA THR A 32 -4.85 -18.11 0.69
C THR A 32 -4.46 -18.03 -0.78
N LEU A 33 -3.85 -19.09 -1.28
CA LEU A 33 -3.37 -19.23 -2.65
C LEU A 33 -4.51 -19.60 -3.60
N VAL A 34 -4.30 -19.44 -4.91
CA VAL A 34 -5.29 -19.77 -5.95
C VAL A 34 -5.69 -21.25 -5.94
N ASN A 35 -4.79 -22.15 -5.51
CA ASN A 35 -5.07 -23.58 -5.35
C ASN A 35 -5.84 -23.93 -4.06
N GLY A 36 -6.27 -22.94 -3.28
CA GLY A 36 -7.00 -23.13 -2.03
C GLY A 36 -6.12 -23.41 -0.80
N ILE A 37 -4.80 -23.54 -0.97
CA ILE A 37 -3.88 -23.72 0.16
C ILE A 37 -3.80 -22.42 0.97
N THR A 38 -3.98 -22.54 2.29
CA THR A 38 -3.76 -21.43 3.22
C THR A 38 -2.44 -21.61 3.97
N LEU A 39 -1.56 -20.62 3.90
CA LEU A 39 -0.31 -20.57 4.67
C LEU A 39 -0.45 -19.57 5.80
N LYS A 40 0.06 -19.93 6.98
CA LYS A 40 0.14 -19.05 8.16
C LYS A 40 1.59 -18.68 8.41
N GLY A 41 1.83 -17.44 8.84
CA GLY A 41 3.18 -16.97 9.15
C GLY A 41 3.21 -15.47 9.36
N LYS A 42 4.43 -14.92 9.38
CA LYS A 42 4.62 -13.47 9.32
C LYS A 42 4.45 -13.02 7.87
N ILE A 43 3.61 -12.03 7.65
CA ILE A 43 3.27 -11.50 6.33
C ILE A 43 3.72 -10.05 6.23
N SER A 44 4.20 -9.68 5.05
CA SER A 44 4.55 -8.30 4.74
C SER A 44 4.25 -8.02 3.27
N VAL A 45 3.69 -6.84 3.00
CA VAL A 45 3.47 -6.37 1.63
C VAL A 45 4.72 -5.62 1.18
N ALA A 46 5.29 -6.02 0.05
CA ALA A 46 6.53 -5.46 -0.48
C ALA A 46 6.34 -4.06 -1.11
N HIS A 47 5.66 -3.15 -0.40
CA HIS A 47 5.30 -1.80 -0.82
C HIS A 47 6.50 -0.92 -1.23
N GLU A 48 7.72 -1.32 -0.90
CA GLU A 48 8.93 -0.53 -1.14
C GLU A 48 9.61 -0.88 -2.48
N PHE A 49 9.35 -2.08 -3.05
CA PHE A 49 10.15 -2.61 -4.16
C PHE A 49 9.35 -3.25 -5.29
N SER A 50 8.13 -3.72 -5.04
CA SER A 50 7.29 -4.31 -6.06
C SER A 50 5.83 -4.17 -5.71
N GLN A 51 5.08 -3.50 -6.59
CA GLN A 51 3.63 -3.61 -6.58
C GLN A 51 3.28 -5.09 -6.81
N ASP A 52 2.26 -5.59 -6.13
CA ASP A 52 1.68 -6.91 -6.39
C ASP A 52 2.52 -8.14 -5.97
N LEU A 53 3.45 -7.96 -5.01
CA LEU A 53 4.12 -9.06 -4.28
C LEU A 53 3.78 -9.05 -2.78
N VAL A 54 3.62 -10.24 -2.22
CA VAL A 54 3.49 -10.49 -0.78
C VAL A 54 4.56 -11.47 -0.32
N LEU A 55 5.18 -11.17 0.82
CA LEU A 55 6.21 -11.99 1.44
C LEU A 55 5.62 -12.74 2.64
N VAL A 56 5.98 -14.01 2.75
CA VAL A 56 5.57 -14.89 3.85
C VAL A 56 6.82 -15.48 4.48
N HIS A 57 6.95 -15.33 5.80
CA HIS A 57 8.00 -15.96 6.58
C HIS A 57 7.39 -17.00 7.54
N ARG A 58 7.75 -18.26 7.33
CA ARG A 58 7.31 -19.42 8.14
C ARG A 58 8.41 -20.47 8.19
N GLU A 59 8.54 -21.18 9.32
CA GLU A 59 9.50 -22.29 9.47
C GLU A 59 10.95 -21.93 9.07
N GLY A 60 11.35 -20.67 9.32
CA GLY A 60 12.68 -20.17 8.96
C GLY A 60 12.92 -19.96 7.46
N LYS A 61 11.87 -20.03 6.63
CA LYS A 61 11.94 -19.84 5.17
C LYS A 61 11.14 -18.63 4.72
N TRP A 62 11.65 -17.99 3.67
CA TRP A 62 11.05 -16.84 3.01
C TRP A 62 10.44 -17.26 1.69
N GLU A 63 9.16 -16.99 1.53
CA GLU A 63 8.40 -17.30 0.32
C GLU A 63 7.80 -16.00 -0.24
N THR A 64 7.86 -15.82 -1.55
CA THR A 64 7.31 -14.64 -2.24
C THR A 64 6.21 -15.09 -3.19
N TYR A 65 5.05 -14.45 -3.09
CA TYR A 65 3.90 -14.73 -3.93
C TYR A 65 3.48 -13.50 -4.72
N ALA A 66 3.25 -13.68 -6.01
CA ALA A 66 2.66 -12.66 -6.86
C ALA A 66 1.12 -12.70 -6.81
N SER A 67 0.48 -11.59 -7.16
CA SER A 67 -0.99 -11.46 -7.20
C SER A 67 -1.72 -12.58 -7.96
N HIS A 68 -1.14 -13.12 -9.03
CA HIS A 68 -1.76 -14.22 -9.78
C HIS A 68 -1.71 -15.58 -9.07
N GLN A 69 -0.90 -15.73 -8.02
CA GLN A 69 -0.78 -16.96 -7.22
C GLN A 69 -1.65 -16.91 -5.95
N VAL A 70 -2.24 -15.75 -5.64
CA VAL A 70 -2.93 -15.46 -4.39
C VAL A 70 -4.39 -15.13 -4.65
N ASN A 71 -5.29 -15.53 -3.77
CA ASN A 71 -6.68 -15.08 -3.76
C ASN A 71 -6.85 -13.89 -2.81
N TYR A 72 -6.43 -14.07 -1.56
CA TYR A 72 -6.45 -13.01 -0.54
C TYR A 72 -5.42 -13.29 0.55
N PHE A 73 -5.07 -12.27 1.33
CA PHE A 73 -4.29 -12.42 2.54
C PHE A 73 -4.70 -11.39 3.59
N GLU A 74 -4.40 -11.67 4.85
CA GLU A 74 -4.64 -10.75 5.95
C GLU A 74 -3.54 -10.84 6.99
N PHE A 75 -3.23 -9.73 7.64
CA PHE A 75 -2.24 -9.68 8.72
C PHE A 75 -2.50 -8.54 9.68
N TRP A 76 -2.02 -8.69 10.92
CA TRP A 76 -2.07 -7.64 11.93
C TRP A 76 -0.96 -6.61 11.70
N ASP A 77 -1.33 -5.38 11.33
CA ASP A 77 -0.39 -4.27 11.17
C ASP A 77 -0.21 -3.56 12.51
N GLN A 78 0.93 -3.82 13.16
CA GLN A 78 1.24 -3.22 14.46
C GLN A 78 1.34 -1.69 14.41
N LYS A 79 1.72 -1.11 13.27
CA LYS A 79 1.87 0.35 13.14
C LYS A 79 0.50 1.03 13.04
N GLN A 80 -0.44 0.39 12.35
CA GLN A 80 -1.81 0.89 12.19
C GLN A 80 -2.76 0.42 13.30
N GLY A 81 -2.36 -0.58 14.09
CA GLY A 81 -3.15 -1.11 15.20
C GLY A 81 -4.40 -1.87 14.74
N GLY A 82 -4.32 -2.57 13.60
CA GLY A 82 -5.49 -3.22 13.02
C GLY A 82 -5.17 -4.37 12.08
N LEU A 83 -6.20 -5.21 11.84
CA LEU A 83 -6.16 -6.26 10.83
C LEU A 83 -6.33 -5.63 9.45
N ARG A 84 -5.38 -5.86 8.55
CA ARG A 84 -5.47 -5.45 7.15
C ARG A 84 -5.78 -6.66 6.29
N LYS A 85 -6.73 -6.50 5.36
CA LYS A 85 -7.14 -7.55 4.43
C LYS A 85 -6.86 -7.09 3.00
N PHE A 86 -6.36 -8.00 2.18
CA PHE A 86 -6.00 -7.74 0.80
C PHE A 86 -6.55 -8.81 -0.13
N PHE A 87 -7.05 -8.39 -1.28
CA PHE A 87 -7.60 -9.27 -2.31
C PHE A 87 -6.82 -9.12 -3.61
N ALA A 88 -6.61 -10.23 -4.31
CA ALA A 88 -6.05 -10.24 -5.66
C ALA A 88 -7.19 -10.17 -6.68
N LEU A 89 -7.44 -9.00 -7.25
CA LEU A 89 -8.55 -8.75 -8.18
C LEU A 89 -8.03 -8.51 -9.60
N PRO A 90 -8.82 -8.86 -10.64
CA PRO A 90 -8.50 -8.49 -12.01
C PRO A 90 -8.29 -6.98 -12.15
N HIS A 91 -7.17 -6.60 -12.77
CA HIS A 91 -6.80 -5.21 -13.00
C HIS A 91 -6.02 -5.09 -14.30
N GLN A 92 -6.30 -4.02 -15.06
CA GLN A 92 -5.49 -3.66 -16.22
C GLN A 92 -4.41 -2.68 -15.76
N ASP A 93 -3.16 -2.97 -16.11
CA ASP A 93 -2.07 -2.03 -15.88
C ASP A 93 -2.16 -0.81 -16.83
N LYS A 94 -1.17 0.08 -16.76
CA LYS A 94 -1.12 1.26 -17.63
C LYS A 94 -1.04 0.92 -19.12
N GLU A 95 -0.50 -0.25 -19.45
CA GLU A 95 -0.35 -0.74 -20.83
C GLU A 95 -1.63 -1.43 -21.31
N GLY A 96 -2.64 -1.58 -20.43
CA GLY A 96 -3.89 -2.27 -20.70
C GLY A 96 -3.77 -3.79 -20.61
N SER A 97 -2.62 -4.32 -20.15
CA SER A 97 -2.41 -5.75 -20.05
C SER A 97 -3.29 -6.33 -18.94
N PRO A 98 -4.07 -7.38 -19.22
CA PRO A 98 -4.91 -8.01 -18.21
C PRO A 98 -4.03 -8.75 -17.19
N GLY A 99 -4.24 -8.49 -15.90
CA GLY A 99 -3.57 -9.16 -14.82
C GLY A 99 -4.39 -9.18 -13.54
N LYS A 100 -3.75 -9.58 -12.43
CA LYS A 100 -4.28 -9.36 -11.08
C LYS A 100 -3.42 -8.35 -10.35
N ALA A 101 -4.03 -7.57 -9.46
CA ALA A 101 -3.33 -6.69 -8.54
C ALA A 101 -3.86 -6.86 -7.12
N PHE A 102 -3.06 -6.51 -6.13
CA PHE A 102 -3.49 -6.49 -4.73
C PHE A 102 -4.25 -5.20 -4.40
N PHE A 103 -5.38 -5.36 -3.74
CA PHE A 103 -6.23 -4.29 -3.23
C PHE A 103 -6.45 -4.47 -1.74
N GLU A 104 -6.18 -3.45 -0.95
CA GLU A 104 -6.53 -3.39 0.47
C GLU A 104 -8.02 -3.10 0.63
N LEU A 105 -8.69 -3.89 1.48
CA LEU A 105 -10.07 -3.65 1.86
C LEU A 105 -10.13 -2.56 2.93
N LEU A 106 -10.82 -1.45 2.64
CA LEU A 106 -10.99 -0.34 3.56
C LEU A 106 -12.34 -0.40 4.29
N THR A 107 -13.40 -0.74 3.57
CA THR A 107 -14.71 -1.09 4.15
C THR A 107 -15.41 -2.08 3.24
N ASP A 108 -16.14 -3.00 3.85
CA ASP A 108 -16.88 -4.08 3.21
C ASP A 108 -18.39 -3.80 3.30
N GLY A 109 -19.12 -4.17 2.26
CA GLY A 109 -20.57 -4.05 2.26
C GLY A 109 -21.20 -4.64 1.00
N GLU A 110 -22.39 -5.22 1.17
CA GLU A 110 -23.14 -5.89 0.10
C GLU A 110 -23.49 -4.94 -1.07
N ASN A 111 -23.68 -3.65 -0.79
CA ASN A 111 -24.09 -2.66 -1.78
C ASN A 111 -22.91 -1.91 -2.37
N LEU A 112 -21.93 -1.55 -1.52
CA LEU A 112 -20.76 -0.80 -1.93
C LEU A 112 -19.56 -1.14 -1.05
N THR A 113 -18.52 -1.70 -1.64
CA THR A 113 -17.23 -1.98 -0.98
C THR A 113 -16.20 -0.94 -1.42
N LEU A 114 -15.36 -0.47 -0.50
CA LEU A 114 -14.26 0.45 -0.79
C LEU A 114 -12.91 -0.26 -0.65
N LEU A 115 -12.08 -0.12 -1.68
CA LEU A 115 -10.74 -0.67 -1.73
C LEU A 115 -9.69 0.43 -1.96
N ALA A 116 -8.47 0.18 -1.54
CA ALA A 116 -7.29 0.97 -1.88
C ALA A 116 -6.24 0.13 -2.63
N ARG A 117 -5.56 0.75 -3.59
CA ARG A 117 -4.37 0.20 -4.24
C ARG A 117 -3.25 1.22 -4.17
N ARG A 118 -2.06 0.79 -3.75
CA ARG A 118 -0.86 1.62 -3.78
C ARG A 118 -0.06 1.32 -5.05
N THR A 119 0.27 2.37 -5.79
CA THR A 119 1.08 2.33 -7.01
C THR A 119 2.36 3.13 -6.77
N ILE A 120 3.48 2.58 -7.19
CA ILE A 120 4.82 3.20 -7.19
C ILE A 120 5.17 3.51 -8.64
N GLU A 121 5.25 4.77 -9.02
CA GLU A 121 5.74 5.15 -10.34
C GLU A 121 7.12 5.75 -10.20
N GLU A 122 8.07 5.13 -10.89
CA GLU A 122 9.39 5.70 -11.09
C GLU A 122 9.24 6.91 -12.01
N ILE A 123 9.49 8.12 -11.51
CA ILE A 123 9.68 9.25 -12.40
C ILE A 123 11.08 9.12 -12.97
N GLN A 124 11.15 8.99 -14.30
CA GLN A 124 12.39 9.17 -15.04
C GLN A 124 13.11 10.42 -14.50
N PRO A 125 14.40 10.32 -14.19
CA PRO A 125 15.10 11.41 -13.55
C PRO A 125 14.98 12.68 -14.40
N VAL A 126 14.55 13.78 -13.78
CA VAL A 126 14.52 15.11 -14.39
C VAL A 126 15.94 15.39 -14.89
N LYS A 127 16.20 15.18 -16.20
CA LYS A 127 17.51 15.33 -16.86
C LYS A 127 18.68 15.13 -15.89
N LEU A 128 18.89 13.89 -15.44
CA LEU A 128 20.08 13.51 -14.67
C LEU A 128 21.30 14.09 -15.42
N ARG A 129 22.06 15.02 -14.81
CA ARG A 129 23.25 15.62 -15.45
C ARG A 129 24.06 14.47 -16.04
N SER A 130 24.34 14.52 -17.34
CA SER A 130 24.91 13.41 -18.15
C SER A 130 26.05 12.66 -17.47
N LYS A 131 26.87 13.38 -16.69
CA LYS A 131 27.98 12.84 -15.89
C LYS A 131 27.55 11.86 -14.79
N LEU A 132 26.53 12.18 -14.00
CA LEU A 132 26.06 11.30 -12.91
C LEU A 132 25.39 10.02 -13.44
N LYS A 133 24.79 10.09 -14.63
CA LYS A 133 24.20 8.94 -15.31
C LYS A 133 25.27 7.94 -15.74
N GLN A 134 26.42 8.44 -16.20
CA GLN A 134 27.55 7.62 -16.61
C GLN A 134 28.17 6.88 -15.42
N ASP A 135 28.38 7.59 -14.30
CA ASP A 135 28.97 7.03 -13.07
C ASP A 135 28.06 5.97 -12.43
N LEU A 136 26.74 6.20 -12.37
CA LEU A 136 25.78 5.22 -11.84
C LEU A 136 25.62 3.97 -12.73
N LEU A 137 25.62 4.15 -14.05
CA LEU A 137 25.48 3.02 -14.99
C LEU A 137 26.73 2.14 -15.04
N SER A 138 27.91 2.66 -14.70
CA SER A 138 29.13 1.84 -14.58
C SER A 138 29.13 0.94 -13.34
N GLU A 139 28.33 1.25 -12.33
CA GLU A 139 28.24 0.47 -11.08
C GLU A 139 26.99 -0.44 -11.02
N ALA A 140 25.99 -0.19 -11.88
CA ALA A 140 24.80 -1.03 -11.94
C ALA A 140 25.17 -2.44 -12.48
N PRO A 141 24.66 -3.53 -11.86
CA PRO A 141 24.92 -4.87 -12.35
C PRO A 141 24.30 -5.02 -13.75
N VAL A 142 25.16 -5.00 -14.76
CA VAL A 142 24.74 -5.16 -16.16
C VAL A 142 24.26 -6.60 -16.32
N SER A 143 23.01 -6.77 -16.77
CA SER A 143 22.45 -8.00 -17.37
C SER A 143 22.00 -9.18 -16.47
N VAL A 144 21.92 -9.06 -15.14
CA VAL A 144 21.43 -10.19 -14.31
C VAL A 144 19.93 -10.07 -14.01
N PRO A 145 19.09 -11.06 -14.37
CA PRO A 145 17.67 -11.08 -14.02
C PRO A 145 17.45 -10.92 -12.52
N LEU A 146 16.47 -10.10 -12.11
CA LEU A 146 16.17 -9.77 -10.71
C LEU A 146 16.03 -11.01 -9.79
N LYS A 147 15.62 -12.15 -10.36
CA LYS A 147 15.42 -13.42 -9.65
C LYS A 147 16.71 -14.12 -9.23
N GLU A 148 17.84 -13.88 -9.89
CA GLU A 148 19.06 -14.65 -9.67
C GLU A 148 20.08 -13.94 -8.75
N ASN A 149 19.85 -12.67 -8.42
CA ASN A 149 20.82 -11.91 -7.62
C ASN A 149 20.20 -10.83 -6.74
N THR A 150 19.24 -11.24 -5.90
CA THR A 150 18.57 -10.38 -4.93
C THR A 150 19.58 -9.67 -4.03
N GLU A 151 20.68 -10.32 -3.64
CA GLU A 151 21.76 -9.75 -2.81
C GLU A 151 22.51 -8.58 -3.49
N GLN A 152 22.87 -8.69 -4.78
CA GLN A 152 23.51 -7.57 -5.49
C GLN A 152 22.54 -6.42 -5.70
N TRP A 153 21.26 -6.69 -5.98
CA TRP A 153 20.23 -5.67 -6.03
C TRP A 153 20.02 -5.02 -4.67
N TYR A 154 19.98 -5.79 -3.57
CA TYR A 154 19.92 -5.25 -2.22
C TYR A 154 21.16 -4.41 -1.87
N ARG A 155 22.36 -4.83 -2.28
CA ARG A 155 23.59 -4.03 -2.08
C ARG A 155 23.58 -2.74 -2.90
N PHE A 156 23.22 -2.82 -4.18
CA PHE A 156 23.03 -1.64 -5.03
C PHE A 156 22.00 -0.69 -4.43
N LEU A 157 20.83 -1.21 -4.05
CA LEU A 157 19.78 -0.42 -3.39
C LEU A 157 20.23 0.15 -2.04
N LYS A 158 21.06 -0.57 -1.27
CA LYS A 158 21.63 -0.10 0.00
C LYS A 158 22.67 1.00 -0.19
N ILE A 159 23.52 0.90 -1.22
CA ILE A 159 24.46 1.96 -1.66
C ILE A 159 23.68 3.19 -2.14
N VAL A 160 22.61 2.97 -2.90
CA VAL A 160 21.70 4.01 -3.39
C VAL A 160 20.96 4.67 -2.22
N LYS A 161 20.59 3.92 -1.17
CA LYS A 161 19.91 4.43 0.04
C LYS A 161 20.77 5.34 0.92
N ASP A 162 22.10 5.16 0.89
CA ASP A 162 23.03 5.81 1.84
C ASP A 162 23.59 7.16 1.36
N ASP A 163 23.18 7.66 0.19
CA ASP A 163 23.77 8.89 -0.34
C ASP A 163 22.72 9.93 -0.72
N SER A 164 23.03 11.16 -0.32
CA SER A 164 22.50 12.45 -0.76
C SER A 164 22.23 12.62 -2.28
N LYS A 165 22.62 11.62 -3.08
CA LYS A 165 22.49 11.45 -4.53
C LYS A 165 21.16 10.82 -4.98
N LEU A 166 20.38 10.19 -4.09
CA LEU A 166 19.02 9.72 -4.40
C LEU A 166 18.01 10.86 -4.65
N LYS A 167 18.39 12.12 -4.46
CA LYS A 167 17.65 13.27 -4.99
C LYS A 167 17.42 13.19 -6.52
N ALA A 168 18.09 12.26 -7.22
CA ALA A 168 17.98 12.09 -8.66
C ALA A 168 16.76 11.26 -9.12
N PHE A 169 16.15 10.42 -8.27
CA PHE A 169 14.95 9.65 -8.62
C PHE A 169 13.79 10.09 -7.74
N GLU A 170 12.86 10.87 -8.31
CA GLU A 170 11.61 11.14 -7.64
C GLU A 170 10.71 9.91 -7.79
N VAL A 171 10.63 9.06 -6.76
CA VAL A 171 9.61 8.01 -6.72
C VAL A 171 8.29 8.66 -6.29
N LYS A 172 7.24 8.48 -7.10
CA LYS A 172 5.88 8.87 -6.70
C LYS A 172 5.13 7.64 -6.23
N ILE A 173 4.73 7.69 -4.97
CA ILE A 173 3.80 6.73 -4.41
C ILE A 173 2.41 7.34 -4.50
N PHE A 174 1.50 6.62 -5.12
CA PHE A 174 0.10 6.98 -5.25
C PHE A 174 -0.75 5.96 -4.54
N GLU A 175 -1.82 6.43 -3.93
CA GLU A 175 -2.91 5.56 -3.48
C GLU A 175 -4.12 5.88 -4.37
N SER A 176 -4.72 4.84 -4.94
CA SER A 176 -5.95 4.94 -5.71
C SER A 176 -7.06 4.19 -4.99
N LEU A 177 -8.22 4.82 -4.89
CA LEU A 177 -9.42 4.22 -4.30
C LEU A 177 -10.31 3.63 -5.39
N TYR A 178 -10.94 2.51 -5.09
CA TYR A 178 -11.82 1.78 -5.99
C TYR A 178 -13.09 1.37 -5.24
N PHE A 179 -14.22 1.40 -5.95
CA PHE A 179 -15.46 0.79 -5.51
C PHE A 179 -15.62 -0.59 -6.12
N ILE A 180 -16.19 -1.52 -5.37
CA ILE A 180 -16.94 -2.65 -5.93
C ILE A 180 -18.40 -2.36 -5.66
N ASP A 181 -19.21 -2.30 -6.71
CA ASP A 181 -20.66 -2.13 -6.60
C ASP A 181 -21.39 -3.47 -6.36
N ALA A 182 -22.69 -3.41 -6.11
CA ALA A 182 -23.53 -4.60 -5.90
C ALA A 182 -23.50 -5.64 -7.05
N LEU A 183 -23.02 -5.25 -8.25
CA LEU A 183 -22.84 -6.16 -9.39
C LEU A 183 -21.43 -6.76 -9.45
N GLY A 184 -20.58 -6.50 -8.46
CA GLY A 184 -19.20 -6.96 -8.41
C GLY A 184 -18.25 -6.19 -9.33
N ARG A 185 -18.66 -5.02 -9.86
CA ARG A 185 -17.84 -4.26 -10.83
C ARG A 185 -16.84 -3.38 -10.10
N LEU A 186 -15.56 -3.54 -10.44
CA LEU A 186 -14.48 -2.70 -9.93
C LEU A 186 -14.44 -1.36 -10.69
N ARG A 187 -14.69 -0.24 -10.00
CA ARG A 187 -14.70 1.11 -10.57
C ARG A 187 -13.74 2.02 -9.82
N ARG A 188 -12.82 2.67 -10.55
CA ARG A 188 -11.83 3.58 -9.95
C ARG A 188 -12.51 4.89 -9.49
N TYR A 189 -12.38 5.24 -8.21
CA TYR A 189 -12.97 6.44 -7.62
C TYR A 189 -12.04 7.66 -7.71
N THR A 190 -10.74 7.48 -7.48
CA THR A 190 -9.77 8.57 -7.53
C THR A 190 -8.94 8.51 -8.81
N TYR A 191 -8.73 9.65 -9.44
CA TYR A 191 -7.79 9.78 -10.55
C TYR A 191 -6.44 10.27 -10.05
N ASP A 192 -5.41 9.77 -10.72
CA ASP A 192 -4.03 9.92 -10.32
C ASP A 192 -3.63 11.38 -10.11
N HIS A 193 -3.09 11.68 -8.92
CA HIS A 193 -2.40 12.93 -8.67
C HIS A 193 -1.35 12.82 -7.56
N SER A 194 -0.13 13.15 -7.95
CA SER A 194 1.00 13.36 -7.07
C SER A 194 0.99 14.79 -6.55
N ARG A 195 1.37 15.00 -5.30
CA ARG A 195 2.26 16.10 -4.92
C ARG A 195 2.89 15.83 -3.55
N LYS A 196 4.22 15.72 -3.58
CA LYS A 196 5.15 15.56 -2.45
C LYS A 196 4.95 14.30 -1.59
N LEU A 197 6.10 13.73 -1.22
CA LEU A 197 6.31 12.41 -0.61
C LEU A 197 5.50 12.08 0.66
N LEU A 198 4.62 12.95 1.18
CA LEU A 198 4.08 12.85 2.55
C LEU A 198 2.66 13.41 2.76
N SER A 199 1.89 13.80 1.73
CA SER A 199 0.50 14.28 1.95
C SER A 199 -0.56 13.38 1.31
N THR A 200 -1.50 12.86 2.11
CA THR A 200 -2.59 11.94 1.74
C THR A 200 -3.81 12.63 1.10
N ASN A 201 -3.63 13.81 0.50
CA ASN A 201 -4.75 14.55 -0.08
C ASN A 201 -4.96 14.15 -1.54
N TYR A 202 -6.08 13.50 -1.84
CA TYR A 202 -6.50 13.22 -3.22
C TYR A 202 -7.02 14.51 -3.86
N THR A 203 -6.43 14.93 -4.98
CA THR A 203 -6.79 16.19 -5.65
C THR A 203 -7.81 16.01 -6.76
N LYS A 204 -8.05 14.78 -7.25
CA LYS A 204 -9.11 14.46 -8.22
C LYS A 204 -9.87 13.19 -7.85
N PHE A 205 -11.17 13.35 -7.62
CA PHE A 205 -12.09 12.30 -7.20
C PHE A 205 -13.34 12.36 -8.07
N GLU A 206 -13.88 11.21 -8.45
CA GLU A 206 -15.09 11.11 -9.26
C GLU A 206 -16.33 11.27 -8.38
N LYS A 207 -16.59 12.50 -7.94
CA LYS A 207 -17.81 12.84 -7.19
C LYS A 207 -19.08 12.35 -7.90
N LYS A 208 -19.09 12.43 -9.24
CA LYS A 208 -20.19 11.93 -10.07
C LYS A 208 -20.38 10.43 -9.91
N LEU A 209 -19.30 9.65 -9.95
CA LEU A 209 -19.35 8.20 -9.76
C LEU A 209 -19.91 7.84 -8.38
N PHE A 210 -19.47 8.50 -7.31
CA PHE A 210 -19.98 8.24 -5.97
C PHE A 210 -21.51 8.42 -5.91
N TYR A 211 -22.04 9.56 -6.38
CA TYR A 211 -23.49 9.76 -6.37
C TYR A 211 -24.26 8.94 -7.40
N GLU A 212 -23.61 8.44 -8.45
CA GLU A 212 -24.21 7.46 -9.36
C GLU A 212 -24.42 6.13 -8.65
N LEU A 213 -23.41 5.66 -7.89
CA LEU A 213 -23.46 4.41 -7.15
C LEU A 213 -24.38 4.47 -5.93
N THR A 214 -24.60 5.66 -5.37
CA THR A 214 -25.47 5.87 -4.21
C THR A 214 -26.72 6.70 -4.53
N LEU A 215 -27.17 6.66 -5.79
CA LEU A 215 -28.26 7.52 -6.28
C LEU A 215 -29.57 7.29 -5.52
N ASP A 216 -29.83 6.05 -5.15
CA ASP A 216 -31.04 5.60 -4.49
C ASP A 216 -31.19 6.09 -3.04
N LYS A 217 -30.07 6.51 -2.42
CA LYS A 217 -30.03 7.09 -1.06
C LYS A 217 -29.36 8.47 -1.03
N LYS A 218 -29.44 9.19 -2.14
CA LYS A 218 -28.68 10.44 -2.33
C LYS A 218 -29.03 11.51 -1.30
N LEU A 219 -30.30 11.68 -0.94
CA LEU A 219 -30.73 12.73 -0.01
C LEU A 219 -30.22 12.45 1.40
N GLU A 220 -30.39 11.22 1.87
CA GLU A 220 -29.98 10.75 3.20
C GLU A 220 -28.46 10.83 3.37
N ILE A 221 -27.70 10.46 2.32
CA ILE A 221 -26.23 10.58 2.32
C ILE A 221 -25.81 12.05 2.35
N GLN A 222 -26.46 12.92 1.58
CA GLN A 222 -26.12 14.35 1.55
C GLN A 222 -26.38 15.03 2.89
N GLU A 223 -27.48 14.68 3.55
CA GLU A 223 -27.78 15.12 4.91
C GLU A 223 -26.73 14.61 5.91
N TYR A 224 -26.43 13.32 5.88
CA TYR A 224 -25.42 12.71 6.75
C TYR A 224 -24.02 13.36 6.60
N ILE A 225 -23.59 13.60 5.35
CA ILE A 225 -22.33 14.30 5.04
C ILE A 225 -22.35 15.72 5.64
N LYS A 226 -23.46 16.45 5.48
CA LYS A 226 -23.59 17.83 5.94
C LYS A 226 -23.56 17.92 7.47
N ASP A 227 -24.32 17.07 8.15
CA ASP A 227 -24.47 17.09 9.61
C ASP A 227 -23.16 16.77 10.33
N HIS A 228 -22.39 15.82 9.78
CA HIS A 228 -21.10 15.42 10.32
C HIS A 228 -19.92 16.21 9.75
N LYS A 229 -20.17 17.14 8.82
CA LYS A 229 -19.17 17.95 8.12
C LYS A 229 -18.09 17.09 7.43
N PHE A 230 -18.47 15.94 6.89
CA PHE A 230 -17.56 15.04 6.20
C PHE A 230 -17.10 15.65 4.87
N ASP A 231 -15.81 15.48 4.54
CA ASP A 231 -15.30 15.72 3.19
C ASP A 231 -14.99 14.37 2.54
N ILE A 232 -15.81 13.98 1.56
CA ILE A 232 -15.64 12.71 0.81
C ILE A 232 -14.33 12.64 0.01
N LYS A 233 -13.54 13.72 -0.04
CA LYS A 233 -12.15 13.70 -0.52
C LYS A 233 -11.19 13.07 0.48
N HIS A 234 -11.51 13.06 1.77
CA HIS A 234 -10.71 12.43 2.80
C HIS A 234 -11.11 10.97 2.94
N LYS A 235 -10.12 10.07 2.86
CA LYS A 235 -10.33 8.61 2.92
C LYS A 235 -11.15 8.20 4.16
N LYS A 236 -10.83 8.76 5.33
CA LYS A 236 -11.51 8.43 6.59
C LYS A 236 -13.00 8.78 6.53
N ASP A 237 -13.32 9.99 6.08
CA ASP A 237 -14.70 10.47 5.97
C ASP A 237 -15.47 9.68 4.91
N LEU A 238 -14.84 9.38 3.77
CA LEU A 238 -15.43 8.54 2.74
C LEU A 238 -15.80 7.15 3.27
N ILE A 239 -14.92 6.52 4.05
CA ILE A 239 -15.21 5.23 4.71
C ILE A 239 -16.48 5.36 5.56
N GLN A 240 -16.55 6.36 6.44
CA GLN A 240 -17.70 6.58 7.32
C GLN A 240 -19.02 6.80 6.55
N VAL A 241 -18.95 7.49 5.41
CA VAL A 241 -20.12 7.73 4.55
C VAL A 241 -20.57 6.45 3.84
N ILE A 242 -19.63 5.60 3.40
CA ILE A 242 -19.96 4.32 2.76
C ILE A 242 -20.53 3.34 3.78
N ASP A 243 -19.96 3.28 4.99
CA ASP A 243 -20.49 2.48 6.09
C ASP A 243 -21.94 2.88 6.40
N TYR A 244 -22.22 4.20 6.41
CA TYR A 244 -23.58 4.70 6.56
C TYR A 244 -24.50 4.25 5.42
N TYR A 245 -24.06 4.39 4.16
CA TYR A 245 -24.81 3.95 2.99
C TYR A 245 -25.16 2.46 3.05
N ASN A 246 -24.16 1.60 3.31
CA ASN A 246 -24.36 0.16 3.42
C ASN A 246 -25.34 -0.18 4.55
N ARG A 247 -25.24 0.51 5.68
CA ARG A 247 -26.15 0.33 6.82
C ARG A 247 -27.60 0.69 6.46
N ILE A 248 -27.85 1.85 5.85
CA ILE A 248 -29.23 2.24 5.46
C ILE A 248 -29.81 1.35 4.36
N LYS A 249 -28.97 0.82 3.47
CA LYS A 249 -29.39 -0.15 2.44
C LYS A 249 -29.73 -1.52 3.03
N ALA A 250 -28.99 -1.96 4.04
CA ALA A 250 -29.28 -3.21 4.74
C ALA A 250 -30.69 -3.17 5.39
N PHE A 251 -31.08 -2.03 5.96
CA PHE A 251 -32.42 -1.84 6.51
C PHE A 251 -33.54 -1.95 5.46
N ASP A 252 -33.36 -1.31 4.30
CA ASP A 252 -34.33 -1.41 3.20
C ASP A 252 -34.53 -2.86 2.71
N ASN A 253 -33.45 -3.65 2.74
CA ASN A 253 -33.45 -5.06 2.33
C ASN A 253 -34.02 -6.01 3.41
N GLY A 254 -34.49 -5.48 4.54
CA GLY A 254 -35.06 -6.27 5.63
C GLY A 254 -34.01 -7.06 6.43
N LEU A 255 -32.72 -6.70 6.35
CA LEU A 255 -31.68 -7.28 7.18
C LEU A 255 -31.76 -6.68 8.60
N SER A 256 -31.86 -7.55 9.60
CA SER A 256 -31.86 -7.17 11.01
C SER A 256 -30.49 -6.60 11.44
N GLN A 257 -30.48 -5.68 12.42
CA GLN A 257 -29.24 -5.05 12.91
C GLN A 257 -28.15 -6.03 13.36
N GLU A 258 -28.53 -7.23 13.80
CA GLU A 258 -27.59 -8.26 14.27
C GLU A 258 -26.66 -8.82 13.17
N LYS A 259 -26.96 -8.59 11.88
CA LYS A 259 -26.11 -9.04 10.75
C LYS A 259 -25.15 -7.97 10.22
N ILE A 260 -25.12 -6.79 10.85
CA ILE A 260 -24.41 -5.61 10.32
C ILE A 260 -22.97 -5.49 10.87
N PHE A 261 -22.51 -6.40 11.73
CA PHE A 261 -21.17 -6.39 12.34
C PHE A 261 -20.46 -7.74 12.27
#